data_AF-A0A183KGW9-F1
#
_entry.id   AF-A0A183KGW9-F1
#
_cell.length_a   1.000
_cell.length_b   1.000
_cell.length_c   1.000
_cell.angle_alpha   90.00
_cell.angle_beta   90.00
_cell.angle_gamma   90.00
#
_symmetry.space_group_name_H-M   'P 1'
#
loop_
_entity.id
_entity.type
_entity.pdbx_description
1 polymer ?
#
loop_
_entity_poly.entity_id
_entity_poly.type
_entity_poly.pdbx_seq_one_letter_code
_entity_poly.pdbx_strand_id
1 'polypeptide(L)'
;MMSYMFEPTSVSNILTDCGYLIGLGCSDARVRLYDSPTGSILFTCSCIDSVSGHSPLPVSIAFPSIISEQSAESSITTLPKHRFSVLYTNGQLREWKITIKQSNNVNNSDESDHTTSPPVPTKSIIGVGLNKWLVKFWRTMGEEISRSLGVFHSVDYIEPNKWLLASNRFLVVLVSHKNIIQTKVLSESEIAVVSIDSRNITSRLAPPLQRKLYGT
;
A
#
# COMPACT_ATOMS: atom_id res chain seq x y z
N MET A 1 -33.09 5.88 0.78
CA MET A 1 -31.90 5.05 1.08
C MET A 1 -30.68 5.91 0.79
N MET A 2 -30.15 6.61 1.79
CA MET A 2 -29.00 7.51 1.63
C MET A 2 -27.75 6.66 1.40
N SER A 3 -27.21 6.70 0.18
CA SER A 3 -25.88 6.19 -0.10
C SER A 3 -24.89 7.10 0.62
N TYR A 4 -24.39 6.67 1.79
CA TYR A 4 -23.24 7.32 2.41
C TYR A 4 -22.06 7.14 1.45
N MET A 5 -21.77 8.20 0.70
CA MET A 5 -20.61 8.28 -0.16
C MET A 5 -19.40 8.40 0.77
N PHE A 6 -18.65 7.31 0.95
CA PHE A 6 -17.44 7.33 1.75
C PHE A 6 -16.41 8.21 1.04
N GLU A 7 -16.01 9.33 1.64
CA GLU A 7 -14.92 10.12 1.11
C GLU A 7 -13.60 9.34 1.22
N PRO A 8 -12.88 9.13 0.09
CA PRO A 8 -11.60 8.44 0.14
C PRO A 8 -10.58 9.33 0.85
N THR A 9 -9.93 8.80 1.88
CA THR A 9 -8.85 9.49 2.60
C THR A 9 -7.51 9.36 1.88
N SER A 10 -7.36 8.33 1.04
CA SER A 10 -6.19 8.12 0.19
C SER A 10 -6.56 7.26 -1.02
N VAL A 11 -5.87 7.48 -2.14
CA VAL A 11 -6.02 6.71 -3.36
C VAL A 11 -4.65 6.42 -3.95
N SER A 12 -4.47 5.20 -4.46
CA SER A 12 -3.27 4.81 -5.20
C SER A 12 -3.64 3.74 -6.20
N ASN A 13 -2.91 3.65 -7.29
CA ASN A 13 -3.15 2.68 -8.35
C ASN A 13 -1.86 2.15 -8.94
N ILE A 14 -1.92 0.95 -9.50
CA ILE A 14 -0.81 0.34 -10.23
C ILE A 14 -1.33 -0.48 -11.40
N LEU A 15 -0.63 -0.40 -12.54
CA LEU A 15 -0.83 -1.31 -13.66
C LEU A 15 -0.13 -2.63 -13.36
N THR A 16 -0.86 -3.73 -13.44
CA THR A 16 -0.30 -5.08 -13.29
C THR A 16 -0.59 -5.92 -14.54
N ASP A 17 -0.02 -7.11 -14.59
CA ASP A 17 -0.28 -8.09 -15.67
C ASP A 17 -1.77 -8.49 -15.76
N CYS A 18 -2.51 -8.31 -14.67
CA CYS A 18 -3.96 -8.54 -14.66
C CYS A 18 -4.76 -7.27 -15.01
N GLY A 19 -4.15 -6.09 -15.13
CA GLY A 19 -4.80 -4.79 -15.34
C GLY A 19 -4.60 -3.82 -14.17
N TYR A 20 -5.29 -2.68 -14.14
CA TYR A 20 -5.12 -1.73 -13.04
C TYR A 20 -5.79 -2.21 -11.75
N LEU A 21 -5.01 -2.17 -10.66
CA LEU A 21 -5.48 -2.29 -9.29
C LEU A 21 -5.57 -0.89 -8.67
N ILE A 22 -6.64 -0.65 -7.91
CA ILE A 22 -6.89 0.63 -7.25
C ILE A 22 -7.06 0.37 -5.76
N GLY A 23 -6.18 0.93 -4.93
CA GLY A 23 -6.32 0.95 -3.48
C GLY A 23 -7.00 2.25 -3.04
N LEU A 24 -8.09 2.12 -2.28
CA LEU A 24 -8.81 3.23 -1.67
C LEU A 24 -8.79 3.11 -0.15
N GLY A 25 -8.25 4.12 0.52
CA GLY A 25 -8.39 4.32 1.95
C GLY A 25 -9.69 5.04 2.25
N CYS A 26 -10.45 4.56 3.22
CA CYS A 26 -11.79 5.05 3.49
C CYS A 26 -11.89 5.63 4.90
N SER A 27 -12.87 6.51 5.10
CA SER A 27 -13.16 7.15 6.39
C SER A 27 -13.61 6.17 7.49
N ASP A 28 -13.96 4.93 7.14
CA ASP A 28 -14.24 3.83 8.07
C ASP A 28 -12.98 3.07 8.54
N ALA A 29 -11.80 3.67 8.36
CA ALA A 29 -10.48 3.13 8.70
C ALA A 29 -10.05 1.89 7.89
N ARG A 30 -10.82 1.48 6.88
CA ARG A 30 -10.50 0.32 6.03
C ARG A 30 -9.81 0.76 4.75
N VAL A 31 -9.07 -0.17 4.16
CA VAL A 31 -8.56 -0.05 2.80
C VAL A 31 -9.25 -1.09 1.93
N ARG A 32 -9.83 -0.63 0.83
CA ARG A 32 -10.51 -1.48 -0.17
C ARG A 32 -9.66 -1.49 -1.43
N LEU A 33 -9.43 -2.70 -1.95
CA LEU A 33 -8.73 -2.91 -3.21
C LEU A 33 -9.77 -3.24 -4.28
N TYR A 34 -9.74 -2.47 -5.36
CA TYR A 34 -10.66 -2.57 -6.48
C TYR A 34 -9.95 -3.07 -7.72
N ASP A 35 -10.71 -3.82 -8.51
CA ASP A 35 -10.40 -4.11 -9.88
C ASP A 35 -10.92 -2.99 -10.79
N SER A 36 -10.05 -2.33 -11.54
CA SER A 36 -10.47 -1.21 -12.38
C SER A 36 -11.46 -1.56 -13.50
N PRO A 37 -11.36 -2.68 -14.25
CA PRO A 37 -12.25 -2.92 -15.38
C PRO A 37 -13.65 -3.30 -14.93
N THR A 38 -13.78 -4.01 -13.81
CA THR A 38 -15.08 -4.46 -13.28
C THR A 38 -15.65 -3.53 -12.20
N GLY A 39 -14.84 -2.63 -11.64
CA GLY A 39 -15.19 -1.82 -10.46
C GLY A 39 -15.43 -2.64 -9.20
N SER A 40 -15.15 -3.95 -9.22
CA SER A 40 -15.46 -4.85 -8.11
C SER A 40 -14.42 -4.76 -7.00
N ILE A 41 -14.88 -4.87 -5.75
CA ILE A 41 -13.99 -4.97 -4.59
C ILE A 41 -13.37 -6.36 -4.59
N LEU A 42 -12.05 -6.41 -4.74
CA LEU A 42 -11.26 -7.64 -4.64
C LEU A 42 -10.98 -8.01 -3.18
N PHE A 43 -10.63 -7.01 -2.36
CA PHE A 43 -10.23 -7.24 -0.97
C PHE A 43 -10.51 -6.03 -0.08
N THR A 44 -10.81 -6.30 1.18
CA THR A 44 -10.91 -5.27 2.23
C THR A 44 -9.92 -5.60 3.34
N CYS A 45 -9.00 -4.68 3.60
CA CYS A 45 -8.06 -4.78 4.72
C CYS A 45 -8.80 -4.62 6.04
N SER A 46 -8.39 -5.42 7.04
CA SER A 46 -8.83 -5.26 8.42
C SER A 46 -8.45 -3.88 8.96
N CYS A 47 -9.28 -3.34 9.85
CA CYS A 47 -8.89 -2.18 10.65
C CYS A 47 -7.67 -2.52 11.49
N ILE A 48 -6.82 -1.54 11.77
CA ILE A 48 -5.70 -1.71 12.69
C ILE A 48 -6.10 -1.25 14.09
N ASP A 49 -5.57 -1.95 15.09
CA ASP A 49 -5.80 -1.61 16.49
C ASP A 49 -5.15 -0.26 16.83
N SER A 50 -5.79 0.47 17.74
CA SER A 50 -5.27 1.71 18.30
C SER A 50 -5.44 1.72 19.81
N VAL A 51 -4.45 2.28 20.50
CA VAL A 51 -4.51 2.52 21.95
C VAL A 51 -5.60 3.54 22.29
N SER A 52 -5.94 4.43 21.37
CA SER A 52 -7.00 5.43 21.57
C SER A 52 -8.43 4.86 21.49
N GLY A 53 -8.59 3.57 21.16
CA GLY A 53 -9.90 2.95 20.91
C GLY A 53 -10.53 3.28 19.55
N HIS A 54 -9.99 4.27 18.82
CA HIS A 54 -10.43 4.61 17.46
C HIS A 54 -9.46 4.08 16.42
N SER A 55 -9.97 3.33 15.44
CA SER A 55 -9.13 2.81 14.35
C SER A 55 -8.47 3.96 13.57
N PRO A 56 -7.15 3.92 13.37
CA PRO A 56 -6.42 4.92 12.59
C PRO A 56 -6.89 4.93 11.13
N LEU A 57 -6.91 6.10 10.51
CA LEU A 57 -7.32 6.23 9.10
C LEU A 57 -6.13 5.98 8.16
N PRO A 58 -6.35 5.37 6.99
CA PRO A 58 -5.33 5.28 5.94
C PRO A 58 -4.99 6.69 5.41
N VAL A 59 -3.70 7.05 5.43
CA VAL A 59 -3.20 8.36 4.97
C VAL A 59 -2.51 8.24 3.62
N SER A 60 -1.76 7.17 3.40
CA SER A 60 -1.03 6.96 2.15
C SER A 60 -1.02 5.49 1.79
N ILE A 61 -1.25 5.18 0.52
CA ILE A 61 -1.19 3.82 -0.03
C ILE A 61 -0.11 3.84 -1.10
N ALA A 62 0.80 2.87 -1.05
CA ALA A 62 1.85 2.71 -2.04
C ALA A 62 1.82 1.30 -2.62
N PHE A 63 2.01 1.22 -3.93
CA PHE A 63 2.33 -0.02 -4.62
C PHE A 63 3.80 0.04 -5.06
N PRO A 64 4.55 -1.06 -5.01
CA PRO A 64 5.91 -1.08 -5.53
C PRO A 64 5.87 -0.90 -7.05
N SER A 65 6.54 0.13 -7.57
CA SER A 65 6.62 0.41 -9.02
C SER A 65 7.43 -0.62 -9.83
N ILE A 66 7.94 -1.66 -9.17
CA ILE A 66 8.72 -2.71 -9.81
C ILE A 66 7.74 -3.84 -10.14
N ILE A 67 7.40 -3.97 -11.42
CA ILE A 67 7.05 -5.25 -12.03
C ILE A 67 8.17 -6.17 -11.56
N SER A 68 7.88 -7.04 -10.59
CA SER A 68 8.88 -7.93 -10.01
C SER A 68 9.61 -8.57 -11.17
N GLU A 69 10.90 -8.30 -11.31
CA GLU A 69 11.75 -9.09 -12.18
C GLU A 69 11.43 -10.54 -11.85
N GLN A 70 10.94 -11.23 -12.87
CA GLN A 70 10.79 -12.66 -12.84
C GLN A 70 12.14 -13.20 -12.38
N SER A 71 12.16 -13.77 -11.17
CA SER A 71 13.16 -14.76 -10.83
C SER A 71 13.21 -15.73 -12.00
N ALA A 72 14.32 -15.73 -12.72
CA ALA A 72 14.62 -16.69 -13.76
C ALA A 72 14.74 -18.07 -13.12
N GLU A 73 13.61 -18.66 -12.76
CA GLU A 73 13.53 -20.03 -12.26
C GLU A 73 12.12 -20.58 -12.50
N SER A 74 12.05 -21.41 -13.54
CA SER A 74 11.03 -22.43 -13.82
C SER A 74 9.61 -21.95 -14.15
N SER A 75 9.24 -22.25 -15.40
CA SER A 75 7.91 -22.30 -15.97
C SER A 75 7.00 -23.32 -15.26
N ILE A 76 6.55 -22.99 -14.05
CA ILE A 76 5.44 -23.68 -13.36
C ILE A 76 4.52 -22.58 -12.82
N THR A 77 3.43 -22.28 -13.53
CA THR A 77 2.21 -21.56 -13.07
C THR A 77 2.31 -20.76 -11.76
N THR A 78 3.20 -19.77 -11.69
CA THR A 78 3.30 -18.91 -10.50
C THR A 78 2.22 -17.83 -10.59
N LEU A 79 1.22 -17.91 -9.71
CA LEU A 79 0.17 -16.89 -9.66
C LEU A 79 0.76 -15.51 -9.32
N PRO A 80 0.24 -14.43 -9.95
CA PRO A 80 0.76 -13.09 -9.74
C PRO A 80 0.56 -12.66 -8.28
N LYS A 81 1.68 -12.27 -7.66
CA LYS A 81 1.74 -11.79 -6.28
C LYS A 81 1.93 -10.29 -6.31
N HIS A 82 0.94 -9.56 -5.80
CA HIS A 82 1.03 -8.11 -5.65
C HIS A 82 1.28 -7.75 -4.19
N ARG A 83 1.90 -6.59 -3.98
CA ARG A 83 2.15 -6.05 -2.65
C ARG A 83 1.67 -4.61 -2.63
N PHE A 84 1.23 -4.17 -1.46
CA PHE A 84 0.99 -2.76 -1.22
C PHE A 84 1.16 -2.44 0.25
N SER A 85 1.57 -1.21 0.51
CA SER A 85 1.77 -0.68 1.83
C SER A 85 0.73 0.40 2.13
N VAL A 86 0.27 0.43 3.37
CA VAL A 86 -0.64 1.46 3.88
C VAL A 86 -0.01 2.09 5.10
N LEU A 87 0.13 3.40 5.05
CA LEU A 87 0.52 4.26 6.16
C LEU A 87 -0.74 4.84 6.79
N TYR A 88 -0.82 4.79 8.12
CA TYR A 88 -1.97 5.22 8.88
C TYR A 88 -1.72 6.50 9.68
N THR A 89 -2.79 7.16 10.15
CA THR A 89 -2.72 8.43 10.90
C THR A 89 -1.93 8.34 12.21
N ASN A 90 -1.76 7.14 12.76
CA ASN A 90 -0.91 6.91 13.94
C ASN A 90 0.54 6.59 13.58
N GLY A 91 0.96 6.85 12.33
CA GLY A 91 2.32 6.61 11.82
C GLY A 91 2.64 5.14 11.53
N GLN A 92 1.75 4.20 11.86
CA GLN A 92 2.03 2.79 11.62
C GLN A 92 1.98 2.47 10.12
N LEU A 93 2.98 1.71 9.66
CA LEU A 93 2.98 1.12 8.33
C LEU A 93 2.51 -0.34 8.41
N ARG A 94 1.70 -0.74 7.45
CA ARG A 94 1.35 -2.14 7.19
C ARG A 94 1.62 -2.47 5.73
N GLU A 95 1.88 -3.73 5.46
CA GLU A 95 2.06 -4.22 4.10
C GLU A 95 1.33 -5.53 3.92
N TRP A 96 0.55 -5.61 2.84
CA TRP A 96 -0.13 -6.82 2.40
C TRP A 96 0.55 -7.40 1.18
N LYS A 97 0.54 -8.72 1.09
CA LYS A 97 0.84 -9.50 -0.10
C LYS A 97 -0.45 -10.20 -0.52
N ILE A 98 -0.88 -9.99 -1.74
CA ILE A 98 -2.10 -10.58 -2.29
C ILE A 98 -1.74 -11.43 -3.50
N THR A 99 -2.42 -12.55 -3.65
CA THR A 99 -2.32 -13.42 -4.82
C THR A 99 -3.64 -13.38 -5.55
N ILE A 100 -3.63 -12.93 -6.81
CA ILE A 100 -4.82 -12.80 -7.64
C ILE A 100 -4.81 -13.92 -8.68
N LYS A 101 -5.94 -14.62 -8.81
CA LYS A 101 -6.20 -15.55 -9.91
C LYS A 101 -7.09 -14.86 -10.91
N GLN A 102 -6.66 -14.83 -12.16
CA GLN A 102 -7.47 -14.41 -13.29
C GLN A 102 -8.08 -15.64 -13.96
N SER A 103 -9.39 -15.61 -14.18
CA SER A 103 -10.11 -16.64 -14.93
C SER A 103 -10.69 -16.02 -16.19
N ASN A 104 -10.28 -16.53 -17.35
CA ASN A 104 -10.93 -16.23 -18.61
C ASN A 104 -12.11 -17.19 -18.75
N ASN A 105 -13.34 -16.71 -18.54
CA ASN A 105 -14.52 -17.47 -18.93
C ASN A 105 -14.61 -17.44 -20.45
N VAL A 106 -13.94 -18.38 -21.11
CA VAL A 106 -14.22 -18.70 -22.51
C VAL A 106 -15.44 -19.61 -22.49
N ASN A 107 -16.62 -19.02 -22.48
CA ASN A 107 -17.83 -19.79 -22.76
C ASN A 107 -17.78 -20.18 -24.24
N ASN A 108 -17.29 -21.38 -24.53
CA ASN A 108 -17.60 -22.05 -25.79
C ASN A 108 -19.07 -22.46 -25.72
N SER A 109 -19.96 -21.55 -26.11
CA SER A 109 -21.31 -21.93 -26.54
C SER A 109 -21.50 -21.34 -27.92
N ASP A 110 -21.48 -22.22 -28.90
CA ASP A 110 -21.94 -21.96 -30.26
C ASP A 110 -23.36 -21.36 -30.24
N GLU A 111 -23.63 -20.52 -31.24
CA GLU A 111 -24.89 -19.86 -31.59
C GLU A 111 -25.36 -18.67 -30.72
N SER A 112 -25.08 -17.46 -31.19
CA SER A 112 -26.09 -16.61 -31.85
C SER A 112 -25.55 -15.19 -32.13
N ASP A 113 -25.88 -14.70 -33.32
CA ASP A 113 -25.59 -13.35 -33.82
C ASP A 113 -26.24 -12.28 -32.93
N HIS A 114 -25.50 -11.68 -31.99
CA HIS A 114 -25.70 -10.30 -31.57
C HIS A 114 -24.42 -9.75 -30.91
N THR A 115 -24.01 -8.56 -31.37
CA THR A 115 -22.88 -7.70 -30.95
C THR A 115 -22.27 -8.07 -29.59
N THR A 116 -21.28 -8.96 -29.61
CA THR A 116 -20.71 -9.54 -28.39
C THR A 116 -19.64 -8.62 -27.84
N SER A 117 -19.93 -7.94 -26.73
CA SER A 117 -18.89 -7.31 -25.92
C SER A 117 -17.82 -8.36 -25.60
N PRO A 118 -16.51 -8.03 -25.71
CA PRO A 118 -15.46 -8.97 -25.35
C PRO A 118 -15.67 -9.47 -23.91
N PRO A 119 -15.44 -10.77 -23.63
CA PRO A 119 -15.62 -11.32 -22.29
C PRO A 119 -14.68 -10.62 -21.31
N VAL A 120 -15.25 -10.03 -20.26
CA VAL A 120 -14.48 -9.35 -19.22
C VAL A 120 -13.86 -10.42 -18.30
N PRO A 121 -12.52 -10.49 -18.18
CA PRO A 121 -11.89 -11.48 -17.33
C PRO A 121 -12.21 -11.24 -15.86
N THR A 122 -12.62 -12.29 -15.16
CA THR A 122 -12.95 -12.21 -13.72
C THR A 122 -11.68 -12.43 -12.89
N LYS A 123 -11.51 -11.65 -11.82
CA LYS A 123 -10.41 -11.79 -10.87
C LYS A 123 -10.93 -12.23 -9.51
N SER A 124 -10.23 -13.16 -8.89
CA SER A 124 -10.48 -13.57 -7.50
C SER A 124 -9.18 -13.59 -6.69
N ILE A 125 -9.27 -13.22 -5.41
CA ILE A 125 -8.12 -13.33 -4.50
C ILE A 125 -8.11 -14.72 -3.89
N ILE A 126 -6.96 -15.38 -4.01
CA ILE A 126 -6.76 -16.75 -3.52
C ILE A 126 -5.76 -16.83 -2.37
N GLY A 127 -5.12 -15.71 -2.02
CA GLY A 127 -4.17 -15.65 -0.91
C GLY A 127 -3.94 -14.23 -0.45
N VAL A 128 -3.92 -14.04 0.88
CA VAL A 128 -3.60 -12.76 1.52
C VAL A 128 -2.63 -13.02 2.66
N GLY A 129 -1.52 -12.30 2.67
CA GLY A 129 -0.52 -12.36 3.72
C GLY A 129 -0.18 -10.97 4.24
N LEU A 130 -0.13 -10.80 5.56
CA LEU A 130 0.32 -9.57 6.21
C LEU A 130 1.82 -9.67 6.55
N ASN A 131 2.57 -8.59 6.36
CA ASN A 131 3.98 -8.52 6.75
C ASN A 131 4.14 -8.51 8.28
N LYS A 132 4.36 -9.71 8.86
CA LYS A 132 4.49 -9.90 10.32
C LYS A 132 5.67 -9.15 10.94
N TRP A 133 6.77 -8.97 10.20
CA TRP A 133 7.92 -8.21 10.69
C TRP A 133 7.53 -6.74 10.91
N LEU A 134 6.87 -6.14 9.93
CA LEU A 134 6.44 -4.75 9.98
C LEU A 134 5.41 -4.54 11.10
N VAL A 135 4.47 -5.47 11.28
CA VAL A 135 3.53 -5.47 12.41
C VAL A 135 4.27 -5.48 13.76
N LYS A 136 5.25 -6.39 13.92
CA LYS A 136 6.04 -6.47 15.15
C LYS A 136 6.86 -5.20 15.39
N PHE A 137 7.51 -4.69 14.35
CA PHE A 137 8.32 -3.48 14.39
C PHE A 137 7.51 -2.28 14.90
N TRP A 138 6.35 -1.99 14.31
CA TRP A 138 5.53 -0.85 14.73
C TRP A 138 4.90 -1.03 16.10
N ARG A 139 4.57 -2.26 16.49
CA ARG A 139 4.10 -2.54 17.85
C ARG A 139 5.18 -2.27 18.90
N THR A 140 6.46 -2.48 18.56
CA THR A 140 7.58 -2.30 19.49
C THR A 140 8.14 -0.88 19.47
N MET A 141 8.35 -0.30 18.29
CA MET A 141 9.08 0.97 18.10
C MET A 141 8.18 2.14 17.74
N GLY A 142 6.87 1.93 17.49
CA GLY A 142 6.02 2.95 16.90
C GLY A 142 5.89 4.22 17.73
N GLU A 143 5.85 4.11 19.05
CA GLU A 143 5.79 5.27 19.95
C GLU A 143 7.11 6.06 19.93
N GLU A 144 8.25 5.38 20.02
CA GLU A 144 9.57 6.01 19.99
C GLU A 144 9.80 6.72 18.64
N ILE A 145 9.45 6.06 17.54
CA ILE A 145 9.53 6.64 16.20
C ILE A 145 8.65 7.87 16.08
N SER A 146 7.41 7.82 16.58
CA SER A 146 6.50 8.96 16.51
C SER A 146 7.00 10.14 17.35
N ARG A 147 7.61 9.85 18.51
CA ARG A 147 8.19 10.87 19.41
C ARG A 147 9.42 11.54 18.78
N SER A 148 10.28 10.76 18.15
CA SER A 148 11.56 11.23 17.61
C SER A 148 11.45 11.80 16.19
N LEU A 149 10.75 11.11 15.30
CA LEU A 149 10.69 11.39 13.86
C LEU A 149 9.35 12.03 13.44
N GLY A 150 8.40 12.15 14.37
CA GLY A 150 7.06 12.66 14.12
C GLY A 150 6.16 11.65 13.40
N VAL A 151 4.97 12.11 13.03
CA VAL A 151 4.02 11.30 12.27
C VAL A 151 4.34 11.41 10.78
N PHE A 152 4.52 10.27 10.13
CA PHE A 152 4.70 10.20 8.68
C PHE A 152 3.36 10.45 7.97
N HIS A 153 3.41 11.19 6.86
CA HIS A 153 2.24 11.48 6.01
C HIS A 153 2.29 10.79 4.65
N SER A 154 3.48 10.38 4.17
CA SER A 154 3.62 9.71 2.87
C SER A 154 4.52 8.49 2.97
N VAL A 155 4.24 7.49 2.14
CA VAL A 155 5.07 6.30 1.95
C VAL A 155 5.23 6.01 0.47
N ASP A 156 6.41 5.54 0.07
CA ASP A 156 6.65 4.91 -1.23
C ASP A 156 7.64 3.74 -1.09
N TYR A 157 7.75 2.92 -2.12
CA TYR A 157 8.75 1.87 -2.24
C TYR A 157 9.99 2.39 -2.96
N ILE A 158 11.15 2.12 -2.36
CA ILE A 158 12.46 2.24 -3.02
C ILE A 158 12.80 0.90 -3.69
N GLU A 159 12.65 -0.19 -2.95
CA GLU A 159 12.93 -1.58 -3.37
C GLU A 159 12.00 -2.54 -2.64
N PRO A 160 11.94 -3.84 -3.02
CA PRO A 160 11.26 -4.83 -2.22
C PRO A 160 11.77 -4.84 -0.77
N ASN A 161 10.87 -4.64 0.19
CA ASN A 161 11.19 -4.55 1.63
C ASN A 161 12.03 -3.31 2.05
N LYS A 162 12.09 -2.28 1.20
CA LYS A 162 12.62 -0.95 1.55
C LYS A 162 11.56 0.11 1.29
N TRP A 163 11.16 0.81 2.35
CA TRP A 163 10.16 1.85 2.30
C TRP A 163 10.81 3.21 2.51
N LEU A 164 10.37 4.20 1.75
CA LEU A 164 10.62 5.59 2.05
C LEU A 164 9.41 6.16 2.79
N LEU A 165 9.67 6.81 3.92
CA LEU A 165 8.66 7.48 4.74
C LEU A 165 8.97 8.97 4.81
N ALA A 166 7.95 9.80 4.62
CA ALA A 166 8.08 11.25 4.74
C ALA A 166 7.24 11.76 5.90
N SER A 167 7.88 12.52 6.79
CA SER A 167 7.22 13.35 7.79
C SER A 167 7.49 14.82 7.46
N ASN A 168 6.89 15.73 8.23
CA ASN A 168 7.09 17.16 8.04
C ASN A 168 8.56 17.61 8.15
N ARG A 169 9.41 16.82 8.82
CA ARG A 169 10.82 17.18 9.09
C ARG A 169 11.83 16.20 8.50
N PHE A 170 11.43 14.96 8.22
CA PHE A 170 12.37 13.89 7.92
C PHE A 170 11.92 13.05 6.72
N LEU A 171 12.91 12.62 5.94
CA LEU A 171 12.78 11.55 4.96
C LEU A 171 13.53 10.33 5.49
N VAL A 172 12.82 9.24 5.76
CA VAL A 172 13.35 8.07 6.47
C VAL A 172 13.26 6.85 5.58
N VAL A 173 14.38 6.15 5.43
CA VAL A 173 14.43 4.85 4.75
C VAL A 173 14.27 3.75 5.79
N LEU A 174 13.16 3.02 5.73
CA LEU A 174 12.91 1.85 6.56
C LEU A 174 13.29 0.59 5.78
N VAL A 175 14.18 -0.23 6.34
CA VAL A 175 14.65 -1.49 5.75
C VAL A 175 14.44 -2.65 6.71
N SER A 176 13.96 -3.78 6.19
CA SER A 176 13.91 -5.03 6.94
C SER A 176 15.25 -5.78 6.84
N HIS A 177 16.14 -5.65 7.84
CA HIS A 177 17.34 -6.48 7.97
C HIS A 177 17.27 -7.35 9.23
N LYS A 178 17.76 -8.59 9.13
CA LYS A 178 17.84 -9.54 10.26
C LYS A 178 18.95 -9.19 11.26
N ASN A 179 19.98 -8.46 10.84
CA ASN A 179 21.10 -8.01 11.67
C ASN A 179 21.45 -6.58 11.24
N ILE A 180 21.18 -5.59 12.08
CA ILE A 180 21.70 -4.23 11.89
C ILE A 180 23.09 -4.24 12.53
N ILE A 181 24.16 -4.31 11.73
CA ILE A 181 25.55 -4.34 12.22
C ILE A 181 26.21 -2.95 12.19
N GLN A 182 25.59 -1.94 11.56
CA GLN A 182 26.22 -0.62 11.51
C GLN A 182 25.22 0.51 11.26
N THR A 183 25.09 1.38 12.26
CA THR A 183 24.65 2.77 12.11
C THR A 183 25.92 3.62 12.00
N LYS A 184 26.14 4.33 10.89
CA LYS A 184 27.28 5.25 10.79
C LYS A 184 26.85 6.63 11.29
N VAL A 185 27.37 6.96 12.46
CA VAL A 185 27.17 8.18 13.25
C VAL A 185 27.79 9.38 12.52
N LEU A 186 27.07 10.50 12.44
CA LEU A 186 27.66 11.78 12.00
C LEU A 186 27.82 12.84 13.11
N SER A 187 27.21 12.70 14.30
CA SER A 187 27.65 13.36 15.56
C SER A 187 26.73 13.01 16.75
N GLU A 188 27.21 13.31 17.96
CA GLU A 188 26.82 12.77 19.28
C GLU A 188 25.45 13.20 19.87
N SER A 189 24.39 13.40 19.07
CA SER A 189 23.09 13.77 19.67
C SER A 189 21.82 13.27 18.99
N GLU A 190 21.87 12.67 17.79
CA GLU A 190 20.63 12.48 17.03
C GLU A 190 20.59 11.19 16.19
N ILE A 191 19.38 10.67 16.05
CA ILE A 191 18.98 9.46 15.33
C ILE A 191 19.32 9.58 13.84
N ALA A 192 19.80 8.50 13.22
CA ALA A 192 20.21 8.50 11.82
C ALA A 192 19.00 8.53 10.86
N VAL A 193 18.91 9.61 10.09
CA VAL A 193 17.97 9.83 8.98
C VAL A 193 18.80 9.81 7.68
N VAL A 194 18.51 8.87 6.78
CA VAL A 194 19.22 8.77 5.49
C VAL A 194 18.64 9.81 4.53
N SER A 195 19.37 10.90 4.32
CA SER A 195 19.07 11.87 3.25
C SER A 195 19.27 11.21 1.89
N ILE A 196 18.20 11.11 1.10
CA ILE A 196 18.27 10.74 -0.31
C ILE A 196 18.03 12.00 -1.14
N ASP A 197 18.84 12.17 -2.20
CA ASP A 197 18.70 13.23 -3.20
C ASP A 197 17.28 13.26 -3.79
N SER A 198 16.63 14.42 -3.66
CA SER A 198 15.17 14.58 -3.58
C SER A 198 14.46 14.72 -4.93
N ARG A 199 15.19 14.80 -6.05
CA ARG A 199 14.63 15.25 -7.33
C ARG A 199 13.71 14.24 -8.04
N ASN A 200 13.94 12.94 -7.86
CA ASN A 200 13.10 11.89 -8.47
C ASN A 200 12.07 11.29 -7.50
N ILE A 201 12.18 11.60 -6.22
CA ILE A 201 11.42 10.96 -5.14
C ILE A 201 10.24 11.82 -4.68
N THR A 202 10.44 13.13 -4.61
CA THR A 202 9.38 14.07 -4.22
C THR A 202 8.20 14.06 -5.18
N SER A 203 8.42 13.77 -6.46
CA SER A 203 7.34 13.62 -7.47
C SER A 203 6.48 12.37 -7.26
N ARG A 204 6.96 11.37 -6.50
CA ARG A 204 6.23 10.11 -6.23
C ARG A 204 5.50 10.13 -4.89
N LEU A 205 5.85 11.05 -3.99
CA LEU A 205 5.19 11.18 -2.69
C LEU A 205 3.87 11.94 -2.84
N ALA A 206 2.81 11.40 -2.25
CA ALA A 206 1.54 12.12 -2.17
C ALA A 206 1.76 13.46 -1.43
N PRO A 207 1.24 14.58 -1.95
CA PRO A 207 1.30 15.86 -1.26
C PRO A 207 0.58 15.75 0.09
N PRO A 208 1.06 16.44 1.13
CA PRO A 208 0.40 16.42 2.44
C PRO A 208 -1.05 16.89 2.29
N LEU A 209 -1.99 16.11 2.82
CA LEU A 209 -3.41 16.47 2.83
C LEU A 209 -3.57 17.79 3.59
N GLN A 210 -3.82 18.88 2.86
CA GLN A 210 -4.17 20.14 3.48
C GLN A 210 -5.53 19.96 4.15
N ARG A 211 -5.56 20.03 5.49
CA ARG A 211 -6.82 20.18 6.23
C ARG A 211 -7.49 21.47 5.75
N LYS A 212 -8.58 21.35 4.97
CA LYS A 212 -9.50 22.46 4.80
C LYS A 212 -10.08 22.79 6.17
N LEU A 213 -9.77 23.98 6.69
CA LEU A 213 -10.51 24.59 7.78
C LEU A 213 -11.93 24.85 7.26
N TYR A 214 -12.88 24.01 7.67
CA TYR A 214 -14.29 24.28 7.50
C TYR A 214 -14.79 25.08 8.72
N GLY A 215 -15.23 26.31 8.46
CA GLY A 215 -16.15 27.08 9.32
C GLY A 215 -15.54 27.73 10.57
N THR A 216 -15.48 29.06 10.58
CA THR A 216 -15.63 29.88 11.80
C THR A 216 -17.09 29.97 12.18
#